data_AF-A0A1G7CQU3-F1
#
_entry.id   AF-A0A1G7CQU3-F1
#
_cell.length_a   1.000
_cell.length_b   1.000
_cell.length_c   1.000
_cell.angle_alpha   90.00
_cell.angle_beta   90.00
_cell.angle_gamma   90.00
#
_symmetry.space_group_name_H-M   'P 1'
#
loop_
_entity.id
_entity.type
_entity.pdbx_description
1 polymer ?
#
loop_
_entity_poly.entity_id
_entity_poly.type
_entity_poly.pdbx_seq_one_letter_code
_entity_poly.pdbx_strand_id
1 'polypeptide(L)' 'MKTKWLISVQDGALDAVVSKLKQTGIQEVEILDSIGVILIVPGNHKIADIKKIDGVLSVEEERDISI' A
#
# COMPACT_ATOMS: atom_id res chain seq x y z
N MET A 1 7.69 2.23 16.54
CA MET A 1 6.87 1.39 15.64
C MET A 1 6.92 2.04 14.26
N LYS A 2 7.13 1.29 13.19
CA LYS A 2 7.12 1.87 11.83
C LYS A 2 5.67 2.00 11.39
N THR A 3 5.25 3.18 10.96
CA THR A 3 3.89 3.42 10.47
C THR A 3 3.67 2.61 9.20
N LYS A 4 2.75 1.63 9.24
CA LYS A 4 2.29 0.95 8.04
C LYS A 4 1.42 1.90 7.24
N TRP A 5 1.37 1.74 5.93
CA TRP A 5 0.40 2.43 5.08
C TRP A 5 -0.58 1.42 4.50
N LEU A 6 -1.84 1.82 4.45
CA LEU A 6 -2.95 1.12 3.84
C LEU A 6 -3.13 1.66 2.42
N ILE A 7 -3.03 0.79 1.43
CA ILE A 7 -3.20 1.10 0.02
C ILE A 7 -4.47 0.40 -0.45
N SER A 8 -5.50 1.18 -0.74
CA SER A 8 -6.70 0.65 -1.38
C SER A 8 -6.45 0.50 -2.87
N VAL A 9 -6.73 -0.66 -3.43
CA VAL A 9 -6.43 -1.00 -4.82
C VAL A 9 -7.72 -1.33 -5.56
N GLN A 10 -7.76 -1.00 -6.84
CA GLN A 10 -8.86 -1.34 -7.73
C GLN A 10 -8.97 -2.86 -7.88
N ASP A 11 -10.20 -3.35 -8.02
CA ASP A 11 -10.47 -4.77 -8.27
C ASP A 11 -9.68 -5.28 -9.49
N GLY A 12 -9.02 -6.42 -9.34
CA GLY A 12 -8.15 -7.01 -10.37
C GLY A 12 -6.77 -6.35 -10.55
N ALA A 13 -6.47 -5.23 -9.88
CA ALA A 13 -5.18 -4.54 -9.98
C ALA A 13 -4.17 -4.93 -8.87
N LEU A 14 -4.56 -5.81 -7.95
CA LEU A 14 -3.79 -6.13 -6.75
C LEU A 14 -2.38 -6.65 -7.07
N ASP A 15 -2.26 -7.70 -7.89
CA ASP A 15 -0.97 -8.27 -8.29
C ASP A 15 -0.05 -7.27 -9.01
N ALA A 16 -0.64 -6.42 -9.84
CA ALA A 16 0.08 -5.38 -10.59
C ALA A 16 0.64 -4.30 -9.65
N VAL A 17 -0.16 -3.87 -8.66
CA VAL A 17 0.27 -2.91 -7.65
C VAL A 17 1.36 -3.52 -6.76
N VAL A 18 1.18 -4.76 -6.27
CA VAL A 18 2.19 -5.45 -5.44
C VAL A 18 3.53 -5.57 -6.18
N SER A 19 3.51 -5.95 -7.47
CA SER A 19 4.73 -6.03 -8.27
C SER A 19 5.44 -4.69 -8.39
N LYS A 20 4.70 -3.59 -8.63
CA LYS A 20 5.29 -2.23 -8.68
C LYS A 20 5.84 -1.79 -7.32
N LEU A 21 5.14 -2.08 -6.22
CA LEU A 21 5.61 -1.76 -4.86
C LEU A 21 6.95 -2.45 -4.58
N LYS A 22 7.08 -3.74 -4.92
CA LYS A 22 8.34 -4.47 -4.79
C LYS A 22 9.45 -3.89 -5.66
N GLN A 23 9.14 -3.47 -6.90
CA GLN A 23 10.09 -2.80 -7.79
C GLN A 23 10.55 -1.44 -7.24
N THR A 24 9.70 -0.72 -6.49
CA THR A 24 10.11 0.52 -5.83
C THR A 24 11.04 0.29 -4.63
N GLY A 25 11.24 -0.95 -4.19
CA GLY A 25 12.12 -1.29 -3.07
C GLY A 25 11.39 -1.55 -1.75
N ILE A 26 10.05 -1.59 -1.77
CA ILE A 26 9.24 -1.95 -0.60
C ILE A 26 9.28 -3.47 -0.45
N GLN A 27 9.92 -3.93 0.62
CA GLN A 27 10.07 -5.37 0.89
C GLN A 27 8.94 -5.94 1.73
N GLU A 28 8.43 -5.14 2.67
CA GLU A 28 7.34 -5.53 3.57
C GLU A 28 6.01 -5.13 2.93
N VAL A 29 5.39 -6.10 2.25
CA VAL A 29 4.08 -5.99 1.61
C VAL A 29 3.18 -7.09 2.15
N GLU A 30 2.06 -6.71 2.74
CA GLU A 30 1.04 -7.59 3.29
C GLU A 30 -0.27 -7.32 2.53
N ILE A 31 -0.95 -8.39 2.10
CA ILE A 31 -2.10 -8.29 1.20
C ILE A 31 -3.35 -8.71 1.98
N LEU A 32 -4.36 -7.84 1.97
CA LEU A 32 -5.70 -8.10 2.46
C LEU A 32 -6.62 -8.26 1.25
N ASP A 33 -6.54 -9.44 0.63
CA ASP A 33 -7.26 -9.81 -0.59
C ASP A 33 -8.78 -9.72 -0.43
N SER A 34 -9.28 -10.06 0.77
CA SER A 34 -10.72 -10.04 1.08
C SER A 34 -11.37 -8.65 1.00
N ILE A 35 -10.57 -7.58 1.04
CA ILE A 35 -11.04 -6.19 1.00
C ILE A 35 -10.30 -5.32 -0.02
N GLY A 36 -9.42 -5.91 -0.85
CA GLY A 36 -8.66 -5.17 -1.87
C GLY A 36 -7.67 -4.15 -1.30
N VAL A 37 -7.09 -4.42 -0.13
CA VAL A 37 -6.15 -3.50 0.55
C VAL A 37 -4.75 -4.13 0.61
N ILE A 38 -3.72 -3.31 0.45
CA ILE A 38 -2.32 -3.70 0.63
C ILE A 38 -1.72 -2.86 1.76
N LEU A 39 -1.17 -3.54 2.75
CA LEU A 39 -0.39 -2.95 3.83
C LEU A 39 1.09 -2.93 3.44
N ILE A 40 1.74 -1.77 3.56
CA ILE A 40 3.17 -1.63 3.30
C ILE A 40 3.90 -0.93 4.43
N VAL A 41 5.20 -1.15 4.54
CA VAL A 41 6.08 -0.28 5.33
C VAL A 41 6.82 0.66 4.36
N PRO A 42 6.52 1.97 4.37
CA PRO A 42 6.99 2.92 3.37
C PRO A 42 8.48 3.25 3.49
N GLY A 43 9.13 3.01 4.62
CA GLY A 43 10.54 3.39 4.81
C GLY A 43 10.75 4.89 4.53
N ASN A 44 11.50 5.21 3.46
CA ASN A 44 11.74 6.58 2.98
C ASN A 44 10.88 6.99 1.76
N HIS A 45 9.94 6.14 1.35
CA HIS A 45 9.03 6.43 0.24
C HIS A 45 8.02 7.51 0.62
N LYS A 46 7.50 8.23 -0.39
CA LYS A 46 6.46 9.25 -0.21
C LYS A 46 5.11 8.72 -0.67
N ILE A 47 4.05 9.09 0.04
CA ILE A 47 2.66 8.74 -0.29
C ILE A 47 2.33 9.12 -1.74
N ALA A 48 2.82 10.28 -2.19
CA ALA A 48 2.58 10.79 -3.53
C ALA A 48 3.15 9.91 -4.65
N ASP A 49 4.22 9.16 -4.39
CA ASP A 49 4.80 8.25 -5.39
C ASP A 49 3.97 6.97 -5.50
N ILE A 50 3.48 6.47 -4.37
CA ILE A 50 2.60 5.29 -4.31
C ILE A 50 1.24 5.59 -4.94
N LYS A 51 0.67 6.79 -4.71
CA LYS A 51 -0.59 7.23 -5.33
C LYS A 51 -0.54 7.34 -6.85
N LYS A 52 0.65 7.43 -7.46
CA LYS A 52 0.80 7.46 -8.92
C LYS A 52 0.83 6.05 -9.55
N ILE A 53 0.87 5.01 -8.72
CA ILE A 53 0.83 3.64 -9.22
C ILE A 53 -0.55 3.37 -9.81
N ASP A 54 -0.57 3.01 -11.09
CA ASP A 54 -1.79 2.58 -11.78
C ASP A 54 -2.47 1.42 -11.02
N GLY A 55 -3.77 1.57 -10.72
CA GLY A 55 -4.54 0.66 -9.89
C GLY A 55 -4.68 1.08 -8.42
N VAL A 56 -3.90 2.03 -7.92
CA VAL A 56 -4.05 2.55 -6.55
C VAL A 56 -5.20 3.56 -6.48
N LEU A 57 -6.17 3.29 -5.60
CA LEU A 57 -7.31 4.16 -5.33
C LEU A 57 -7.00 5.18 -4.23
N SER A 58 -6.39 4.71 -3.14
CA SER A 58 -6.03 5.55 -2.00
C SER A 58 -4.79 5.00 -1.31
N VAL A 59 -4.11 5.89 -0.59
CA VAL A 59 -2.99 5.55 0.29
C VAL A 59 -3.18 6.36 1.57
N GLU A 60 -3.30 5.65 2.67
CA GLU A 60 -3.54 6.18 4.01
C GLU A 60 -2.48 5.64 4.97
N GLU A 61 -2.11 6.44 5.95
CA GLU A 61 -1.23 5.96 7.01
C GLU A 61 -2.08 5.17 8.00
N GLU A 62 -1.61 4.02 8.45
CA GLU A 62 -2.18 3.30 9.59
C GLU A 62 -2.11 4.25 10.79
N ARG A 63 -3.26 4.83 11.13
CA ARG A 63 -3.44 5.59 12.36
C ARG A 63 -4.03 4.63 13.36
N ASP A 64 -3.34 4.42 14.47
CA ASP A 64 -3.92 3.80 15.66
C ASP A 64 -5.19 4.59 16.00
N ILE A 65 -6.34 4.03 15.65
CA ILE A 65 -7.62 4.52 16.12
C ILE A 65 -7.80 3.87 17.49
N SER A 66 -7.32 4.55 18.54
CA SER A 66 -7.73 4.20 19.90
C SER A 66 -9.22 4.50 20.02
N ILE A 67 -10.05 3.45 19.98
CA ILE A 67 -11.47 3.49 20.36
C ILE A 67 -11.58 3.31 21.87
#